data_AF-A0A087T450-F1
#
_entry.id   AF-A0A087T450-F1
#
_cell.length_a   1.000
_cell.length_b   1.000
_cell.length_c   1.000
_cell.angle_alpha   90.00
_cell.angle_beta   90.00
_cell.angle_gamma   90.00
#
_symmetry.space_group_name_H-M   'P 1'
#
loop_
_entity.id
_entity.type
_entity.pdbx_description
1 polymer ?
#
loop_
_entity_poly.entity_id
_entity_poly.type
_entity_poly.pdbx_seq_one_letter_code
_entity_poly.pdbx_strand_id
1 'polypeptide(L)'
;GIVFNGVPDWLYEEIILKSNKALWWSPDGSFLCFATFNDSKIGTYYYNWYGSHNDSNNVIAQLKSLRYPKPGQENPSAVLWVVDVRSPSRILQRDVKPPREVQDQLVHVWDYYFTSVQWIDTHSVAVIWMARSQN
;
A
#
# COMPACT_ATOMS: atom_id res chain seq x y z
N GLY A 1 9.38 1.27 -6.97
CA GLY A 1 10.21 0.35 -6.19
C GLY A 1 9.62 -1.04 -6.26
N ILE A 2 10.16 -2.00 -5.51
CA ILE A 2 9.52 -3.33 -5.31
C ILE A 2 8.77 -3.36 -3.98
N VAL A 3 9.29 -2.64 -2.97
CA VAL A 3 8.66 -2.47 -1.67
C VAL A 3 8.51 -0.98 -1.40
N PHE A 4 7.34 -0.58 -0.92
CA PHE A 4 6.99 0.80 -0.61
C PHE A 4 6.55 0.89 0.86
N ASN A 5 6.99 1.91 1.59
CA ASN A 5 6.66 2.12 3.00
C ASN A 5 6.08 3.52 3.18
N GLY A 6 4.84 3.62 3.68
CA GLY A 6 4.15 4.89 3.92
C GLY A 6 3.65 5.59 2.64
N VAL A 7 3.93 5.04 1.47
CA VAL A 7 3.49 5.49 0.15
C VAL A 7 2.89 4.29 -0.57
N PRO A 8 1.74 4.41 -1.23
CA PRO A 8 1.11 3.29 -1.93
C PRO A 8 1.87 2.85 -3.18
N ASP A 9 1.64 1.59 -3.57
CA ASP A 9 1.90 1.14 -4.93
C ASP A 9 0.81 1.67 -5.89
N TRP A 10 0.93 1.36 -7.18
CA TRP A 10 -0.04 1.85 -8.17
C TRP A 10 -1.48 1.38 -7.89
N LEU A 11 -1.67 0.12 -7.48
CA LEU A 11 -3.01 -0.41 -7.21
C LEU A 11 -3.65 0.31 -6.02
N TYR A 12 -2.91 0.47 -4.92
CA TYR A 12 -3.44 1.17 -3.75
C TYR A 12 -3.61 2.67 -3.98
N GLU A 13 -2.74 3.32 -4.75
CA GLU A 13 -2.86 4.75 -5.05
C GLU A 13 -4.12 5.04 -5.85
N GLU A 14 -4.33 4.34 -6.95
CA GLU A 14 -5.37 4.67 -7.93
C GLU A 14 -6.74 4.09 -7.57
N ILE A 15 -6.77 2.87 -7.03
CA ILE A 15 -8.02 2.10 -6.92
C ILE A 15 -8.52 2.03 -5.47
N ILE A 16 -7.63 1.71 -4.52
CA ILE A 16 -8.04 1.36 -3.15
C ILE A 16 -8.10 2.60 -2.25
N LEU A 17 -6.99 3.32 -2.09
CA LEU A 17 -6.89 4.47 -1.17
C LEU A 17 -7.18 5.81 -1.84
N LYS A 18 -7.02 5.91 -3.16
CA LYS A 18 -7.25 7.15 -3.93
C LYS A 18 -6.43 8.32 -3.37
N SER A 19 -5.21 8.03 -2.97
CA SER A 19 -4.30 8.94 -2.27
C SER A 19 -2.87 8.48 -2.48
N ASN A 20 -1.94 9.44 -2.61
CA ASN A 20 -0.50 9.16 -2.68
C ASN A 20 0.15 8.98 -1.29
N LYS A 21 -0.65 8.95 -0.23
CA LYS A 21 -0.21 8.75 1.17
C LYS A 21 -0.81 7.48 1.72
N ALA A 22 0.03 6.66 2.34
CA ALA A 22 -0.36 5.45 3.06
C ALA A 22 0.23 5.46 4.48
N LEU A 23 0.09 6.60 5.14
CA LEU A 23 0.49 6.84 6.52
C LEU A 23 -0.53 7.73 7.23
N TRP A 24 -0.73 7.48 8.51
CA TRP A 24 -1.77 8.09 9.35
C TRP A 24 -1.22 8.34 10.74
N TRP A 25 -1.13 9.61 11.14
CA TRP A 25 -0.70 10.03 12.47
C TRP A 25 -1.81 9.90 13.51
N SER A 26 -1.46 9.48 14.72
CA SER A 26 -2.37 9.63 15.87
C SER A 26 -2.67 11.12 16.12
N PRO A 27 -3.80 11.47 16.74
CA PRO A 27 -4.20 12.86 16.95
C PRO A 27 -3.16 13.71 17.71
N ASP A 28 -2.38 13.09 18.60
CA ASP A 28 -1.33 13.73 19.39
C ASP A 28 0.08 13.58 18.78
N GLY A 29 0.21 12.91 17.64
CA GLY A 29 1.48 12.65 16.95
C GLY A 29 2.40 11.65 17.64
N SER A 30 1.96 10.96 18.69
CA SER A 30 2.79 9.98 19.42
C SER A 30 2.96 8.66 18.69
N PHE A 31 2.00 8.29 17.83
CA PHE A 31 2.04 7.08 17.03
C PHE A 31 1.89 7.39 15.55
N LEU A 32 2.56 6.58 14.73
CA LEU A 32 2.41 6.56 13.28
C LEU A 32 1.90 5.19 12.86
N CYS A 33 0.77 5.16 12.17
CA CYS A 33 0.34 4.00 11.39
C CYS A 33 0.82 4.17 9.95
N PHE A 34 1.42 3.16 9.34
CA PHE A 34 1.81 3.21 7.92
C PHE A 34 1.68 1.83 7.27
N ALA A 35 1.47 1.82 5.96
CA ALA A 35 1.40 0.59 5.20
C ALA A 35 2.74 0.27 4.51
N THR A 36 3.04 -1.02 4.40
CA THR A 36 4.07 -1.56 3.53
C THR A 36 3.42 -2.34 2.40
N PHE A 37 3.77 -2.00 1.16
CA PHE A 37 3.31 -2.69 -0.04
C PHE A 37 4.48 -3.43 -0.67
N ASN A 38 4.28 -4.69 -1.04
CA ASN A 38 5.29 -5.53 -1.66
C ASN A 38 4.78 -6.08 -3.00
N ASP A 39 5.40 -5.58 -4.07
CA ASP A 39 5.06 -5.87 -5.47
C ASP A 39 5.96 -6.94 -6.10
N SER A 40 6.78 -7.63 -5.29
CA SER A 40 7.77 -8.60 -5.80
C SER A 40 7.18 -9.72 -6.66
N LYS A 41 5.91 -10.08 -6.42
CA LYS A 41 5.17 -11.10 -7.18
C LYS A 41 4.34 -10.54 -8.34
N ILE A 42 4.23 -9.23 -8.48
CA ILE A 42 3.40 -8.60 -9.50
C ILE A 42 4.15 -8.54 -10.83
N GLY A 43 3.46 -8.78 -11.94
CA GLY A 43 4.01 -8.59 -13.29
C GLY A 43 4.45 -7.13 -13.55
N THR A 44 5.44 -6.96 -14.43
CA THR A 44 5.85 -5.63 -14.90
C THR A 44 5.17 -5.33 -16.23
N TYR A 45 4.45 -4.21 -16.29
CA TYR A 45 3.96 -3.62 -17.52
C TYR A 45 5.01 -2.64 -18.08
N TYR A 46 5.23 -2.71 -19.39
CA TYR A 46 6.18 -1.85 -20.10
C TYR A 46 5.45 -1.02 -21.15
N TYR A 47 5.87 0.23 -21.31
CA TYR A 47 5.31 1.14 -22.31
C TYR A 47 6.37 2.14 -22.81
N ASN A 48 6.19 2.63 -24.03
CA ASN A 48 7.06 3.63 -24.61
C ASN A 48 6.66 5.02 -24.12
N TRP A 49 7.65 5.77 -23.63
CA TRP A 49 7.54 7.17 -23.26
C TRP A 49 8.28 8.03 -24.27
N TYR A 50 7.51 8.73 -25.10
CA TYR A 50 8.03 9.58 -26.18
C TYR A 50 8.45 10.97 -25.70
N GLY A 51 8.25 11.29 -24.42
CA GLY A 51 8.57 12.59 -23.81
C GLY A 51 7.94 13.80 -24.52
N SER A 52 8.55 14.97 -24.36
CA SER A 52 8.07 16.21 -24.97
C SER A 52 8.69 16.42 -26.34
N HIS A 53 7.91 16.93 -27.29
CA HIS A 53 8.39 17.33 -28.61
C HIS A 53 9.40 18.49 -28.55
N ASN A 54 9.30 19.34 -27.51
CA ASN A 54 10.18 20.51 -27.35
C ASN A 54 11.54 20.17 -26.74
N ASP A 55 11.74 18.92 -26.29
CA ASP A 55 13.02 18.48 -25.75
C ASP A 55 13.90 17.93 -26.87
N SER A 56 14.86 18.73 -27.31
CA SER A 56 15.81 18.36 -28.37
C SER A 56 16.71 17.18 -28.01
N ASN A 57 16.81 16.83 -26.72
CA ASN A 57 17.59 15.68 -26.24
C ASN A 57 16.79 14.37 -26.24
N ASN A 58 15.49 14.44 -26.51
CA ASN A 58 14.57 13.31 -26.48
C ASN A 58 14.43 12.67 -27.87
N VAL A 59 15.55 12.19 -28.41
CA VAL A 59 15.67 11.67 -29.78
C VAL A 59 15.15 10.23 -29.92
N ILE A 60 15.15 9.46 -28.83
CA ILE A 60 14.73 8.05 -28.80
C ILE A 60 13.73 7.83 -27.67
N ALA A 61 12.63 7.13 -27.98
CA ALA A 61 11.62 6.78 -26.99
C ALA A 61 12.23 5.95 -25.84
N GLN A 62 11.85 6.32 -24.61
CA GLN A 62 12.30 5.60 -23.42
C GLN A 62 11.32 4.47 -23.10
N LEU A 63 11.83 3.27 -22.82
CA LEU A 63 10.99 2.21 -22.26
C LEU A 63 10.80 2.47 -20.76
N LYS A 64 9.57 2.75 -20.33
CA LYS A 64 9.19 2.86 -18.92
C LYS A 64 8.56 1.56 -18.45
N SER A 65 8.64 1.32 -17.15
CA SER A 65 8.08 0.13 -16.50
C SER A 65 7.26 0.51 -15.27
N LEU A 66 6.23 -0.30 -15.01
CA LEU A 66 5.32 -0.15 -13.87
C LEU A 66 4.91 -1.54 -13.39
N ARG A 67 4.90 -1.79 -12.07
CA ARG A 67 4.26 -2.99 -11.51
C ARG A 67 2.76 -2.76 -11.53
N TYR A 68 2.04 -3.57 -12.29
CA TYR A 68 0.63 -3.39 -12.56
C TYR A 68 -0.06 -4.76 -12.54
N PRO A 69 -0.91 -5.06 -11.54
CA PRO A 69 -1.65 -6.31 -11.49
C PRO A 69 -2.85 -6.24 -12.44
N LYS A 70 -2.83 -7.04 -13.51
CA LYS A 70 -4.00 -7.21 -14.38
C LYS A 70 -5.05 -8.11 -13.70
N PRO A 71 -6.32 -8.06 -14.14
CA PRO A 71 -7.35 -8.97 -13.63
C PRO A 71 -6.89 -10.44 -13.63
N GLY A 72 -7.05 -11.10 -12.48
CA GLY A 72 -6.64 -12.50 -12.28
C GLY A 72 -5.15 -12.72 -11.96
N GLN A 73 -4.30 -11.69 -11.98
CA GLN A 73 -2.88 -11.82 -11.59
C GLN A 73 -2.65 -11.60 -10.10
N GLU A 74 -1.45 -11.91 -9.60
CA GLU A 74 -1.04 -11.65 -8.21
C GLU A 74 -1.19 -10.17 -7.84
N ASN A 75 -1.70 -9.90 -6.64
CA ASN A 75 -1.84 -8.56 -6.08
C ASN A 75 -0.65 -8.18 -5.19
N PRO A 76 -0.45 -6.89 -4.88
CA PRO A 76 0.51 -6.47 -3.86
C PRO A 76 0.15 -7.07 -2.50
N SER A 77 1.15 -7.57 -1.79
CA SER A 77 0.99 -7.87 -0.37
C SER A 77 1.05 -6.56 0.41
N ALA A 78 0.04 -6.30 1.24
CA ALA A 78 -0.09 -5.09 2.01
C ALA A 78 -0.15 -5.39 3.51
N VAL A 79 0.71 -4.74 4.30
CA VAL A 79 0.79 -4.91 5.76
C VAL A 79 0.71 -3.55 6.43
N LEU A 80 -0.09 -3.44 7.49
CA LEU A 80 -0.20 -2.22 8.30
C LEU A 80 0.66 -2.34 9.55
N TRP A 81 1.43 -1.29 9.83
CA TRP A 81 2.31 -1.19 10.98
C TRP A 81 1.94 0.01 11.82
N VAL A 82 1.97 -0.14 13.14
CA VAL A 82 1.92 0.96 14.10
C VAL A 82 3.24 1.05 14.85
N VAL A 83 3.79 2.27 14.92
CA VAL A 83 5.03 2.56 15.64
C VAL A 83 4.82 3.72 16.62
N ASP A 84 5.41 3.60 17.81
CA ASP A 84 5.57 4.71 18.76
C ASP A 84 6.81 5.53 18.37
N VAL A 85 6.62 6.79 17.99
CA VAL A 85 7.71 7.64 17.51
C VAL A 85 8.40 8.43 18.62
N ARG A 86 7.85 8.41 19.84
CA ARG A 86 8.41 9.16 20.99
C ARG A 86 9.71 8.56 21.50
N SER A 87 9.94 7.27 21.22
CA SER A 87 11.13 6.52 21.60
C SER A 87 11.93 6.10 20.36
N PRO A 88 12.57 7.04 19.65
CA PRO A 88 13.26 6.75 18.38
C PRO A 88 14.45 5.78 18.54
N SER A 89 15.00 5.63 19.75
CA SER A 89 16.03 4.64 20.07
C SER A 89 15.51 3.19 20.17
N ARG A 90 14.19 2.98 20.26
CA ARG A 90 13.57 1.66 20.34
C ARG A 90 12.21 1.62 19.62
N ILE A 91 12.24 1.79 18.30
CA ILE A 91 11.06 1.69 17.44
C ILE A 91 10.60 0.24 17.40
N LEU A 92 9.52 -0.07 18.12
CA LEU A 92 8.83 -1.35 18.04
C LEU A 92 7.67 -1.22 17.07
N GLN A 93 7.76 -1.91 15.94
CA GLN A 93 6.67 -1.98 14.96
C GLN A 93 5.70 -3.08 15.35
N ARG A 94 4.41 -2.77 15.39
CA ARG A 94 3.34 -3.73 15.63
C ARG A 94 2.52 -3.92 14.37
N ASP A 95 2.40 -5.16 13.93
CA ASP A 95 1.56 -5.57 12.82
C ASP A 95 0.08 -5.45 13.21
N VAL A 96 -0.70 -4.71 12.43
CA VAL A 96 -2.15 -4.58 12.57
C VAL A 96 -2.81 -5.60 11.66
N LYS A 97 -3.29 -6.68 12.28
CA LYS A 97 -3.96 -7.77 11.57
C LYS A 97 -5.47 -7.60 11.54
N PRO A 98 -6.16 -8.15 10.52
CA PRO A 98 -7.62 -8.27 10.56
C PRO A 98 -8.10 -9.03 11.81
N PRO A 99 -9.33 -8.82 12.29
CA PRO A 99 -9.92 -9.64 13.36
C PRO A 99 -9.83 -11.14 13.04
N ARG A 100 -9.79 -12.01 14.06
CA ARG A 100 -9.61 -13.45 13.84
C ARG A 100 -10.74 -14.05 13.00
N GLU A 101 -11.95 -13.58 13.22
CA GLU A 101 -13.16 -14.00 12.50
C GLU A 101 -13.04 -13.67 11.01
N VAL A 102 -12.42 -12.53 10.70
CA VAL A 102 -12.11 -12.11 9.32
C VAL A 102 -10.92 -12.89 8.80
N GLN A 103 -9.88 -13.13 9.60
CA GLN A 103 -8.75 -13.98 9.19
C GLN A 103 -9.22 -15.38 8.80
N ASP A 104 -10.07 -16.04 9.59
CA ASP A 104 -10.56 -17.38 9.31
C ASP A 104 -11.41 -17.43 8.02
N GLN A 105 -12.19 -16.38 7.75
CA GLN A 105 -12.90 -16.24 6.47
C GLN A 105 -11.93 -15.99 5.31
N LEU A 106 -10.89 -15.17 5.53
CA LEU A 106 -9.85 -14.85 4.57
C LEU A 106 -8.86 -16.01 4.36
N VAL A 107 -8.76 -16.99 5.25
CA VAL A 107 -7.93 -18.20 5.06
C VAL A 107 -8.37 -18.96 3.81
N HIS A 108 -9.66 -18.88 3.44
CA HIS A 108 -10.21 -19.46 2.22
C HIS A 108 -10.18 -18.53 1.01
N VAL A 109 -9.72 -17.28 1.19
CA VAL A 109 -9.59 -16.28 0.12
C VAL A 109 -8.10 -16.10 -0.19
N TRP A 110 -7.76 -16.12 -1.47
CA TRP A 110 -6.37 -16.06 -1.91
C TRP A 110 -5.66 -14.76 -1.48
N ASP A 111 -6.41 -13.65 -1.34
CA ASP A 111 -5.90 -12.31 -1.04
C ASP A 111 -6.97 -11.40 -0.39
N TYR A 112 -6.52 -10.33 0.26
CA TYR A 112 -7.37 -9.27 0.81
C TYR A 112 -6.71 -7.89 0.71
N TYR A 113 -7.50 -6.85 0.95
CA TYR A 113 -7.07 -5.47 1.01
C TYR A 113 -7.42 -4.85 2.35
N PHE A 114 -6.69 -3.82 2.76
CA PHE A 114 -7.24 -2.81 3.67
C PHE A 114 -7.74 -1.63 2.83
N THR A 115 -8.91 -1.10 3.14
CA THR A 115 -9.54 -0.04 2.32
C THR A 115 -9.63 1.30 3.02
N SER A 116 -9.54 1.30 4.36
CA SER A 116 -9.56 2.52 5.16
C SER A 116 -8.81 2.31 6.46
N VAL A 117 -8.11 3.37 6.90
CA VAL A 117 -7.40 3.45 8.18
C VAL A 117 -7.69 4.82 8.78
N GLN A 118 -8.16 4.84 10.03
CA GLN A 118 -8.44 6.09 10.74
C GLN A 118 -8.18 5.92 12.24
N TRP A 119 -7.46 6.86 12.83
CA TRP A 119 -7.35 6.95 14.28
C TRP A 119 -8.66 7.43 14.89
N ILE A 120 -9.18 6.69 15.85
CA ILE A 120 -10.36 7.08 16.64
C ILE A 120 -9.93 8.00 17.78
N ASP A 121 -8.82 7.65 18.43
CA ASP A 121 -8.18 8.40 19.51
C ASP A 121 -6.65 8.16 19.47
N THR A 122 -5.92 8.59 20.50
CA THR A 122 -4.45 8.43 20.58
C THR A 122 -3.97 6.97 20.58
N HIS A 123 -4.79 6.04 21.06
CA HIS A 123 -4.41 4.64 21.30
C HIS A 123 -5.21 3.64 20.45
N SER A 124 -6.27 4.09 19.78
CA SER A 124 -7.18 3.25 19.02
C SER A 124 -7.20 3.64 17.54
N VAL A 125 -6.94 2.67 16.67
CA VAL A 125 -7.04 2.81 15.21
C VAL A 125 -8.11 1.87 14.65
N ALA A 126 -8.97 2.40 13.80
CA ALA A 126 -9.95 1.65 13.02
C ALA A 126 -9.35 1.26 11.66
N VAL A 127 -9.56 0.02 11.24
CA VAL A 127 -9.16 -0.48 9.92
C VAL A 127 -10.31 -1.26 9.31
N ILE A 128 -10.60 -0.99 8.04
CA ILE A 128 -11.56 -1.76 7.24
C ILE A 128 -10.79 -2.71 6.34
N TRP A 129 -11.13 -4.00 6.43
CA TRP A 129 -10.56 -5.07 5.62
C TRP A 129 -11.59 -5.57 4.63
N MET A 130 -11.15 -5.94 3.44
CA MET A 130 -12.02 -6.40 2.35
C MET A 130 -11.39 -7.58 1.64
N ALA A 131 -12.17 -8.65 1.45
CA ALA A 131 -11.75 -9.78 0.63
C ALA A 131 -11.48 -9.34 -0.82
N ARG A 132 -10.57 -10.00 -1.52
CA ARG A 132 -10.25 -9.68 -2.93
C ARG A 132 -11.47 -9.73 -3.86
N SER A 133 -12.47 -10.56 -3.54
CA SER A 133 -13.74 -10.66 -4.28
C SER A 133 -14.63 -9.42 -4.16
N GLN A 134 -14.42 -8.58 -3.13
CA GLN A 134 -15.13 -7.33 -2.89
C GLN A 134 -16.66 -7.48 -2.80
N ASN A 135 -17.13 -8.56 -2.17
CA ASN A 135 -18.54 -8.87 -1.96
C ASN A 135 -18.82 -9.41 -0.56
#